data_AF-S9QYA1-F1
#
_entry.id   AF-S9QYA1-F1
#
_cell.length_a   1.000
_cell.length_b   1.000
_cell.length_c   1.000
_cell.angle_alpha   90.00
_cell.angle_beta   90.00
_cell.angle_gamma   90.00
#
_symmetry.space_group_name_H-M   'P 1'
#
loop_
_entity.id
_entity.type
_entity.pdbx_description
1 polymer ?
#
loop_
_entity_poly.entity_id
_entity_poly.type
_entity_poly.pdbx_seq_one_letter_code
_entity_poly.pdbx_strand_id
1 'polypeptide(L)'
;MQSRLAQQTLFPRLTIRGILPPVKFQSKYCHPVFYPRYRQYSSKLPSQRPTISKSQNLWNRCLKLAGKQAGSFKDKPLSYAVAFLFLHELTAILPLPAFFFLFHSLDWTPPGLPTEYLEKGAGVASRIFEKIGYNIPIEQVSKVLIDGAAAYACVKV
;
A
#
# COMPACT_ATOMS: atom_id res chain seq x y z
N MET A 1 -42.86 -18.34 57.94
CA MET A 1 -43.57 -17.10 57.58
C MET A 1 -42.70 -16.37 56.57
N GLN A 2 -42.95 -16.51 55.25
CA GLN A 2 -43.68 -15.53 54.41
C GLN A 2 -43.10 -14.12 54.61
N SER A 3 -42.43 -13.46 53.65
CA SER A 3 -42.87 -13.05 52.29
C SER A 3 -41.64 -12.54 51.50
N ARG A 4 -41.34 -13.00 50.28
CA ARG A 4 -41.79 -12.48 48.94
C ARG A 4 -41.77 -10.95 48.76
N LEU A 5 -40.71 -10.43 48.13
CA LEU A 5 -40.69 -9.32 47.14
C LEU A 5 -39.44 -9.57 46.26
N ALA A 6 -39.50 -10.17 45.07
CA ALA A 6 -40.04 -9.67 43.81
C ALA A 6 -39.49 -8.30 43.41
N GLN A 7 -38.43 -8.27 42.60
CA GLN A 7 -38.29 -7.33 41.49
C GLN A 7 -37.23 -7.83 40.50
N GLN A 8 -37.74 -8.29 39.37
CA GLN A 8 -37.03 -8.80 38.20
C GLN A 8 -36.74 -7.61 37.29
N THR A 9 -35.47 -7.37 36.96
CA THR A 9 -35.09 -6.41 35.90
C THR A 9 -35.14 -7.10 34.55
N LEU A 10 -36.16 -6.74 33.77
CA LEU A 10 -36.42 -7.12 32.39
C LEU A 10 -35.33 -6.56 31.45
N PHE A 11 -34.52 -7.44 30.86
CA PHE A 11 -33.77 -7.18 29.63
C PHE A 11 -34.55 -7.78 28.45
N PRO A 12 -35.03 -6.99 27.47
CA PRO A 12 -35.62 -7.56 26.26
C PRO A 12 -34.51 -8.05 25.32
N ARG A 13 -34.30 -9.37 25.32
CA ARG A 13 -33.55 -10.12 24.30
C ARG A 13 -34.38 -10.14 23.01
N LEU A 14 -34.16 -9.15 22.13
CA LEU A 14 -34.76 -9.11 20.79
C LEU A 14 -34.28 -10.32 19.97
N THR A 15 -35.14 -11.33 19.93
CA THR A 15 -34.99 -12.52 19.08
C THR A 15 -35.64 -12.20 17.75
N ILE A 16 -34.86 -11.72 16.77
CA ILE A 16 -35.34 -11.56 15.39
C ILE A 16 -35.20 -12.92 14.71
N ARG A 17 -36.19 -13.79 14.93
CA ARG A 17 -36.53 -14.90 14.03
C ARG A 17 -37.67 -14.42 13.14
N GLY A 18 -37.39 -14.23 11.86
CA GLY A 18 -38.41 -13.74 10.93
C GLY A 18 -37.91 -13.59 9.50
N ILE A 19 -37.86 -14.71 8.79
CA ILE A 19 -38.46 -14.84 7.45
C ILE A 19 -37.90 -13.87 6.39
N LEU A 20 -36.79 -14.28 5.75
CA LEU A 20 -36.50 -13.86 4.38
C LEU A 20 -36.84 -15.03 3.44
N PRO A 21 -37.67 -14.83 2.40
CA PRO A 21 -37.99 -15.87 1.43
C PRO A 21 -36.74 -16.24 0.63
N PRO A 22 -36.62 -17.49 0.14
CA PRO A 22 -35.54 -17.86 -0.76
C PRO A 22 -35.74 -17.11 -2.08
N VAL A 23 -34.83 -16.18 -2.39
CA VAL A 23 -34.72 -15.57 -3.71
C VAL A 23 -34.26 -16.67 -4.68
N LYS A 24 -35.23 -17.32 -5.33
CA LYS A 24 -34.98 -18.20 -6.48
C LYS A 24 -34.69 -17.30 -7.68
N PHE A 25 -33.41 -17.14 -8.00
CA PHE A 25 -33.00 -16.50 -9.25
C PHE A 25 -33.30 -17.48 -10.41
N GLN A 26 -34.46 -17.30 -11.06
CA GLN A 26 -34.78 -17.98 -12.31
C GLN A 26 -33.89 -17.42 -13.43
N SER A 27 -32.82 -18.14 -13.76
CA SER A 27 -32.07 -17.91 -15.00
C SER A 27 -32.91 -18.42 -16.19
N LYS A 28 -33.83 -17.58 -16.69
CA LYS A 28 -34.58 -17.80 -17.95
C LYS A 28 -33.81 -17.25 -19.16
N TYR A 29 -32.68 -17.87 -19.49
CA TYR A 29 -32.05 -17.71 -20.80
C TYR A 29 -31.56 -19.07 -21.31
N CYS A 30 -32.50 -19.93 -21.69
CA CYS A 30 -32.23 -21.07 -22.56
C CYS A 30 -32.53 -20.66 -24.00
N HIS A 31 -31.50 -20.38 -24.78
CA HIS A 31 -31.59 -20.50 -26.24
C HIS A 31 -31.03 -21.88 -26.63
N PRO A 32 -31.81 -22.77 -27.25
CA PRO A 32 -31.26 -23.96 -27.85
C PRO A 32 -30.58 -23.55 -29.16
N VAL A 33 -29.26 -23.36 -29.11
CA VAL A 33 -28.47 -23.27 -30.34
C VAL A 33 -28.24 -24.69 -30.82
N PHE A 34 -29.01 -25.09 -31.84
CA PHE A 34 -28.73 -26.27 -32.64
C PHE A 34 -27.41 -26.05 -33.37
N TYR A 35 -26.32 -26.57 -32.84
CA TYR A 35 -25.07 -26.66 -33.58
C TYR A 35 -25.14 -27.85 -34.54
N PRO A 36 -24.84 -27.69 -35.84
CA PRO A 36 -24.71 -28.84 -36.74
C PRO A 36 -23.55 -29.71 -36.27
N ARG A 37 -23.83 -31.01 -36.11
CA ARG A 37 -22.85 -32.05 -35.80
C ARG A 37 -21.95 -32.27 -37.01
N TYR A 38 -20.85 -31.52 -37.10
CA TYR A 38 -19.80 -31.80 -38.07
C TYR A 38 -19.16 -33.15 -37.74
N ARG A 39 -19.28 -34.08 -38.70
CA ARG A 39 -18.60 -35.38 -38.73
C ARG A 39 -17.09 -35.14 -38.61
N GLN A 40 -16.50 -35.53 -37.47
CA GLN A 40 -15.06 -35.50 -37.27
C GLN A 40 -14.40 -36.57 -38.13
N TYR A 41 -13.77 -36.16 -39.23
CA TYR A 41 -12.76 -36.97 -39.89
C TYR A 41 -11.52 -37.02 -38.99
N SER A 42 -11.18 -38.22 -38.53
CA SER A 42 -9.92 -38.50 -37.84
C SER A 42 -8.76 -38.38 -38.84
N SER A 43 -8.19 -37.18 -38.93
CA SER A 43 -6.83 -37.03 -39.41
C SER A 43 -5.92 -37.04 -38.19
N LYS A 44 -5.19 -38.14 -37.98
CA LYS A 44 -4.06 -38.15 -37.05
C LYS A 44 -2.97 -37.24 -37.64
N LEU A 45 -3.04 -35.95 -37.33
CA LEU A 45 -1.90 -35.04 -37.47
C LEU A 45 -1.05 -35.18 -36.19
N PRO A 46 0.28 -35.36 -36.29
CA PRO A 46 1.12 -35.41 -35.10
C PRO A 46 1.10 -34.02 -34.44
N SER A 47 0.37 -33.92 -33.33
CA SER A 47 0.35 -32.73 -32.48
C SER A 47 1.72 -32.58 -31.81
N GLN A 48 2.62 -31.82 -32.45
CA GLN A 48 3.80 -31.29 -31.79
C GLN A 48 3.36 -30.15 -30.85
N ARG A 49 3.10 -30.47 -29.57
CA ARG A 49 3.14 -29.48 -28.47
C ARG A 49 3.91 -30.02 -27.25
N PRO A 50 5.25 -29.99 -27.24
CA PRO A 50 6.00 -30.40 -26.06
C PRO A 50 6.74 -29.22 -25.41
N THR A 51 6.07 -28.14 -25.02
CA THR A 51 6.70 -27.09 -24.16
C THR A 51 5.73 -26.37 -23.22
N ILE A 52 4.43 -26.29 -23.57
CA ILE A 52 3.44 -25.53 -22.79
C ILE A 52 3.10 -26.20 -21.45
N SER A 53 3.03 -27.53 -21.38
CA SER A 53 2.56 -28.26 -20.18
C SER A 53 3.44 -28.03 -18.94
N LYS A 54 4.78 -28.05 -19.09
CA LYS A 54 5.70 -27.84 -17.96
C LYS A 54 5.64 -26.40 -17.44
N SER A 55 5.58 -25.41 -18.33
CA SER A 55 5.48 -23.99 -17.98
C SER A 55 4.18 -23.67 -17.23
N GLN A 56 3.05 -24.22 -17.67
CA GLN A 56 1.76 -24.04 -16.98
C GLN A 56 1.77 -24.64 -15.55
N ASN A 57 2.43 -25.78 -15.35
CA ASN A 57 2.55 -26.40 -14.03
C ASN A 57 3.40 -25.56 -13.06
N LEU A 58 4.46 -24.90 -13.55
CA LEU A 58 5.27 -23.97 -12.75
C LEU A 58 4.50 -22.67 -12.45
N TRP A 59 3.80 -22.14 -13.44
CA TRP A 59 2.96 -20.94 -13.27
C TRP A 59 1.88 -21.13 -12.20
N ASN A 60 1.20 -22.28 -12.22
CA ASN A 60 0.17 -22.61 -11.24
C ASN A 60 0.73 -22.84 -9.82
N ARG A 61 1.99 -23.26 -9.70
CA ARG A 61 2.70 -23.34 -8.40
C ARG A 61 3.05 -21.95 -7.88
N CYS A 62 3.60 -21.07 -8.74
CA CYS A 62 3.86 -19.67 -8.37
C CYS A 62 2.59 -18.93 -7.95
N LEU A 63 1.48 -19.10 -8.68
CA LEU A 63 0.20 -18.47 -8.33
C LEU A 63 -0.36 -18.98 -6.99
N LYS A 64 -0.15 -20.25 -6.65
CA LYS A 64 -0.54 -20.78 -5.32
C LYS A 64 0.26 -20.15 -4.18
N LEU A 65 1.53 -19.82 -4.40
CA LEU A 65 2.39 -19.18 -3.40
C LEU A 65 2.14 -17.67 -3.29
N ALA A 66 1.91 -17.01 -4.42
CA ALA A 66 1.71 -15.56 -4.48
C ALA A 66 0.26 -15.12 -4.11
N GLY A 67 -0.63 -16.06 -3.82
CA GLY A 67 -1.97 -15.78 -3.31
C GLY A 67 -2.94 -15.20 -4.35
N LYS A 68 -4.13 -14.81 -3.88
CA LYS A 68 -5.26 -14.36 -4.72
C LYS A 68 -4.91 -13.18 -5.63
N GLN A 69 -3.95 -12.35 -5.21
CA GLN A 69 -3.50 -11.13 -5.89
C GLN A 69 -2.71 -11.43 -7.17
N ALA A 70 -2.07 -12.60 -7.23
CA ALA A 70 -1.24 -12.99 -8.38
C ALA A 70 -2.07 -13.27 -9.64
N GLY A 71 -3.32 -13.72 -9.47
CA GLY A 71 -4.27 -13.86 -10.58
C GLY A 71 -4.59 -12.52 -11.24
N SER A 72 -4.86 -11.49 -10.43
CA SER A 72 -5.16 -10.14 -10.92
C SER A 72 -3.95 -9.43 -11.55
N PHE A 73 -2.73 -9.79 -11.14
CA PHE A 73 -1.49 -9.27 -11.72
C PHE A 73 -1.34 -9.62 -13.21
N LYS A 74 -1.81 -10.81 -13.62
CA LYS A 74 -1.75 -11.28 -15.01
C LYS A 74 -2.59 -10.41 -15.94
N ASP A 75 -3.75 -9.95 -15.47
CA ASP A 75 -4.71 -9.23 -16.31
C ASP A 75 -4.33 -7.75 -16.47
N LYS A 76 -3.53 -7.17 -15.55
CA LYS A 76 -3.21 -5.73 -15.52
C LYS A 76 -1.77 -5.43 -15.03
N PRO A 77 -0.71 -5.95 -15.66
CA PRO A 77 0.67 -5.79 -15.18
C PRO A 77 1.12 -4.32 -15.11
N LEU A 78 0.66 -3.49 -16.07
CA LEU A 78 1.03 -2.08 -16.12
C LEU A 78 0.48 -1.29 -14.93
N SER A 79 -0.74 -1.59 -14.47
CA SER A 79 -1.33 -0.88 -13.32
C SER A 79 -0.52 -1.11 -12.05
N TYR A 80 0.01 -2.32 -11.85
CA TYR A 80 0.82 -2.63 -10.68
C TYR A 80 2.23 -2.02 -10.78
N ALA A 81 2.81 -1.96 -11.98
CA ALA A 81 4.09 -1.28 -12.19
C ALA A 81 3.97 0.22 -11.89
N VAL A 82 2.91 0.88 -12.38
CA VAL A 82 2.67 2.31 -12.10
C VAL A 82 2.41 2.54 -10.61
N ALA A 83 1.60 1.69 -9.97
CA ALA A 83 1.36 1.79 -8.53
C ALA A 83 2.64 1.60 -7.70
N PHE A 84 3.50 0.65 -8.09
CA PHE A 84 4.79 0.44 -7.47
C PHE A 84 5.70 1.65 -7.64
N LEU A 85 5.83 2.19 -8.85
CA LEU A 85 6.65 3.39 -9.09
C LEU A 85 6.13 4.57 -8.29
N PHE A 86 4.81 4.84 -8.33
CA PHE A 86 4.23 5.93 -7.55
C PHE A 86 4.51 5.78 -6.05
N LEU A 87 4.31 4.57 -5.51
CA LEU A 87 4.58 4.31 -4.10
C LEU A 87 6.08 4.41 -3.79
N HIS A 88 6.93 3.88 -4.68
CA HIS A 88 8.38 3.91 -4.54
C HIS A 88 8.88 5.35 -4.48
N GLU A 89 8.44 6.19 -5.42
CA GLU A 89 8.77 7.62 -5.46
C GLU A 89 8.24 8.35 -4.22
N LEU A 90 7.01 8.06 -3.79
CA LEU A 90 6.44 8.64 -2.56
C LEU A 90 7.29 8.29 -1.33
N THR A 91 7.64 7.00 -1.18
CA THR A 91 8.48 6.54 -0.07
C THR A 91 9.94 6.97 -0.18
N ALA A 92 10.41 7.40 -1.34
CA ALA A 92 11.73 8.00 -1.50
C ALA A 92 11.74 9.48 -1.07
N ILE A 93 10.64 10.21 -1.29
CA ILE A 93 10.52 11.64 -0.97
C ILE A 93 10.11 11.85 0.49
N LEU A 94 9.14 11.08 1.00
CA LEU A 94 8.54 11.30 2.33
C LEU A 94 9.49 11.21 3.54
N PRO A 95 10.50 10.33 3.58
CA PRO A 95 11.35 10.19 4.77
C PRO A 95 12.08 11.49 5.13
N LEU A 96 12.53 12.25 4.13
CA LEU A 96 13.33 13.45 4.33
C LEU A 96 12.57 14.56 5.09
N PRO A 97 11.38 15.03 4.66
CA PRO A 97 10.60 15.99 5.43
C PRO A 97 10.07 15.40 6.74
N ALA A 98 9.80 14.09 6.82
CA ALA A 98 9.35 13.46 8.06
C ALA A 98 10.41 13.55 9.16
N PHE A 99 11.67 13.17 8.87
CA PHE A 99 12.76 13.29 9.84
C PHE A 99 13.11 14.74 10.15
N PHE A 100 13.07 15.63 9.15
CA PHE A 100 13.30 17.06 9.38
C PHE A 100 12.28 17.62 10.37
N PHE A 101 10.99 17.37 10.16
CA PHE A 101 9.94 17.84 11.06
C PHE A 101 10.06 17.21 12.46
N LEU A 102 10.45 15.94 12.52
CA LEU A 102 10.68 15.23 13.78
C LEU A 102 11.80 15.87 14.59
N PHE A 103 12.95 16.15 13.99
CA PHE A 103 14.10 16.77 14.66
C PHE A 103 13.83 18.21 15.03
N HIS A 104 13.17 18.95 14.12
CA HIS A 104 12.80 20.33 14.38
C HIS A 104 11.81 20.48 15.54
N SER A 105 10.87 19.53 15.68
CA SER A 105 9.85 19.54 16.74
C SER A 105 10.35 18.99 18.07
N LEU A 106 11.31 18.07 18.06
CA LEU A 106 11.87 17.46 19.28
C LEU A 106 13.11 18.20 19.82
N ASP A 107 13.55 19.27 19.13
CA ASP A 107 14.79 20.01 19.43
C ASP A 107 16.01 19.09 19.60
N TRP A 108 16.04 17.98 18.85
CA TRP A 108 17.09 16.99 18.95
C TRP A 108 18.22 17.32 17.98
N THR A 109 19.42 17.54 18.52
CA THR A 109 20.62 17.83 17.72
C THR A 109 21.61 16.66 17.77
N PRO A 110 22.28 16.32 16.66
CA PRO A 110 23.26 15.24 16.64
C PRO A 110 24.47 15.59 17.53
N PRO A 111 24.89 14.69 18.44
CA PRO A 111 26.09 14.92 19.24
C PRO A 111 27.36 14.82 18.38
N GLY A 112 28.34 15.68 18.66
CA GLY A 112 29.67 15.61 18.03
C GLY A 112 29.88 16.50 16.80
N LEU A 113 28.97 17.44 16.51
CA LEU A 113 29.15 18.43 15.45
C LEU A 113 30.12 19.54 15.89
N PRO A 114 31.26 19.74 15.19
CA PRO A 114 32.17 20.85 15.46
C PRO A 114 31.54 22.20 15.10
N THR A 115 31.56 23.14 16.05
CA THR A 115 30.89 24.46 15.94
C THR A 115 31.44 25.31 14.80
N GLU A 116 32.73 25.19 14.47
CA GLU A 116 33.35 25.96 13.39
C GLU A 116 32.71 25.68 12.02
N TYR A 117 32.39 24.42 11.71
CA TYR A 117 31.74 24.07 10.44
C TYR A 117 30.29 24.51 10.42
N LEU A 118 29.66 24.54 11.59
CA LEU A 118 28.28 24.96 11.72
C LEU A 118 28.12 26.46 11.47
N GLU A 119 28.97 27.29 12.06
CA GLU A 119 28.94 28.75 11.85
C GLU A 119 29.24 29.11 10.40
N LYS A 120 30.23 28.46 9.78
CA LYS A 120 30.53 28.63 8.35
C LYS A 120 29.34 28.23 7.47
N GLY A 121 28.70 27.10 7.76
CA GLY A 121 27.53 26.63 7.03
C GLY A 121 26.33 27.56 7.19
N ALA A 122 26.04 27.98 8.42
CA ALA A 122 24.97 28.92 8.72
C ALA A 122 25.20 30.28 8.03
N GLY A 123 26.45 30.77 7.99
CA GLY A 123 26.79 32.04 7.35
C GLY A 123 26.70 32.01 5.82
N VAL A 124 26.84 30.85 5.18
CA VAL A 124 26.56 30.69 3.75
C VAL A 124 25.05 30.60 3.53
N ALA A 125 24.35 29.81 4.34
CA ALA A 125 22.91 29.63 4.24
C ALA A 125 22.16 30.95 4.47
N SER A 126 22.56 31.76 5.46
CA SER A 126 21.92 33.06 5.75
C SER A 126 21.99 34.00 4.55
N ARG A 127 23.15 34.10 3.89
CA ARG A 127 23.30 34.90 2.66
C ARG A 127 22.41 34.42 1.53
N ILE A 128 22.15 33.11 1.44
CA ILE A 128 21.23 32.56 0.44
C ILE A 128 19.79 32.92 0.79
N PHE A 129 19.38 32.76 2.04
CA PHE A 129 18.03 33.13 2.50
C PHE A 129 17.76 34.63 2.35
N GLU A 130 18.74 35.47 2.68
CA GLU A 130 18.67 36.93 2.47
C GLU A 130 18.45 37.27 1.00
N LYS A 131 19.14 36.60 0.08
CA LYS A 131 18.94 36.77 -1.37
C LYS A 131 17.55 36.35 -1.84
N ILE A 132 16.93 35.39 -1.17
CA ILE A 132 15.56 34.92 -1.44
C ILE A 132 14.51 35.84 -0.78
N GLY A 133 14.94 36.81 0.04
CA GLY A 133 14.07 37.79 0.69
C GLY A 133 13.67 37.41 2.13
N TYR A 134 14.29 36.39 2.72
CA TYR A 134 14.07 35.99 4.10
C TYR A 134 15.23 36.46 4.99
N ASN A 135 14.96 37.39 5.91
CA ASN A 135 15.92 37.79 6.93
C ASN A 135 15.65 37.00 8.22
N ILE A 136 16.34 35.87 8.34
CA ILE A 136 16.22 34.93 9.46
C ILE A 136 17.49 35.06 10.31
N PRO A 137 17.39 35.12 11.65
CA PRO A 137 18.57 35.17 12.51
C PRO A 137 19.45 33.92 12.32
N ILE A 138 20.76 34.12 12.39
CA ILE A 138 21.78 33.09 12.10
C ILE A 138 21.59 31.81 12.93
N GLU A 139 21.10 31.96 14.16
CA GLU A 139 20.79 30.86 15.08
C GLU A 139 19.70 29.94 14.53
N GLN A 140 18.60 30.51 14.03
CA GLN A 140 17.52 29.72 13.41
C GLN A 140 17.98 29.07 12.12
N VAL A 141 18.80 29.76 11.32
CA VAL A 141 19.41 29.19 10.10
C VAL A 141 20.30 28.01 10.45
N SER A 142 21.13 28.12 11.49
CA SER A 142 21.99 27.04 11.95
C SER A 142 21.20 25.81 12.41
N LYS A 143 20.10 26.02 13.16
CA LYS A 143 19.20 24.96 13.62
C LYS A 143 18.55 24.24 12.45
N VAL A 144 17.94 24.99 11.52
CA VAL A 144 17.31 24.42 10.31
C VAL A 144 18.33 23.64 9.47
N LEU A 145 19.56 24.14 9.38
CA LEU A 145 20.63 23.48 8.64
C LEU A 145 21.06 22.17 9.33
N ILE A 146 21.17 22.14 10.66
CA ILE A 146 21.46 20.91 11.42
C ILE A 146 20.34 19.89 11.28
N ASP A 147 19.09 20.31 11.50
CA ASP A 147 17.92 19.43 11.42
C ASP A 147 17.83 18.81 10.01
N GLY A 148 18.09 19.61 8.97
CA GLY A 148 18.15 19.15 7.58
C GLY A 148 19.31 18.19 7.32
N ALA A 149 20.50 18.49 7.82
CA ALA A 149 21.67 17.62 7.69
C ALA A 149 21.48 16.28 8.41
N ALA A 150 20.92 16.31 9.62
CA ALA A 150 20.59 15.13 10.40
C ALA A 150 19.53 14.28 9.69
N ALA A 151 18.46 14.91 9.18
CA ALA A 151 17.41 14.22 8.43
C ALA A 151 17.97 13.55 7.17
N TYR A 152 18.80 14.28 6.42
CA TYR A 152 19.46 13.73 5.25
C TYR A 152 20.40 12.57 5.59
N ALA A 153 21.18 12.69 6.67
CA ALA A 153 22.04 11.62 7.13
C ALA A 153 21.22 10.36 7.43
N CYS A 154 20.13 10.46 8.20
CA CYS A 154 19.25 9.33 8.53
C CYS A 154 18.61 8.66 7.30
N VAL A 155 18.27 9.43 6.27
CA VAL A 155 17.64 8.89 5.05
C VAL A 155 18.65 8.23 4.12
N LYS A 156 19.90 8.70 4.12
CA LYS A 156 20.92 8.30 3.13
C LYS A 156 22.00 7.35 3.66
N VAL A 157 21.94 6.94 4.94
CA VAL A 157 22.90 5.97 5.53
C VAL A 157 23.07 4.73 4.65
#